data_AF-A0A955P1N4-F1
#
_entry.id   AF-A0A955P1N4-F1
#
_cell.length_a   1.000
_cell.length_b   1.000
_cell.length_c   1.000
_cell.angle_alpha   90.00
_cell.angle_beta   90.00
_cell.angle_gamma   90.00
#
_symmetry.space_group_name_H-M   'P 1'
#
loop_
_entity.id
_entity.type
_entity.pdbx_description
1 polymer ?
#
loop_
_entity_poly.entity_id
_entity_poly.type
_entity_poly.pdbx_seq_one_letter_code
_entity_poly.pdbx_strand_id
1 'polypeptide(L)'
;MYAFNPADGRIIWKTDRDVPASWSSPIAVNTGERKQILTAANPWVISYNPDNGVELWRAHVLEGDVAPIPAYGDGLVFTAVDYSQLSAVETSGSGDVTETHVRWTFDEELPDIPSPVTDGKYLFLPTSYGYMLMFDAKTGENFWTEEIRGDFWSSPIVIGDKIFLTDTEGKTYILKFGPEYEILGEAELGEKVVTTPAFVENRIVIRGEENLYCIGSKEWQSDTMSAQ
;
A
#
# COMPACT_ATOMS: atom_id res chain seq x y z
N MET A 1 0.98 -20.02 1.02
CA MET A 1 2.15 -19.11 0.87
C MET A 1 3.41 -19.95 0.75
N TYR A 2 4.34 -19.54 -0.10
CA TYR A 2 5.60 -20.25 -0.35
C TYR A 2 6.76 -19.28 -0.18
N ALA A 3 7.88 -19.76 0.35
CA ALA A 3 9.17 -19.11 0.22
C ALA A 3 10.10 -19.96 -0.64
N PHE A 4 10.81 -19.30 -1.55
CA PHE A 4 11.76 -19.94 -2.45
C PHE A 4 13.17 -19.39 -2.20
N ASN A 5 14.17 -20.25 -2.40
CA ASN A 5 15.55 -19.79 -2.48
C ASN A 5 15.74 -19.05 -3.82
N PRO A 6 16.20 -17.79 -3.80
CA PRO A 6 16.34 -17.00 -5.03
C PRO A 6 17.41 -17.54 -5.99
N ALA A 7 18.37 -18.34 -5.51
CA ALA A 7 19.45 -18.85 -6.35
C ALA A 7 19.06 -20.09 -7.18
N ASP A 8 18.18 -20.94 -6.66
CA ASP A 8 17.87 -22.25 -7.26
C ASP A 8 16.36 -22.55 -7.40
N GLY A 9 15.50 -21.67 -6.87
CA GLY A 9 14.05 -21.82 -6.93
C GLY A 9 13.48 -22.94 -6.05
N ARG A 10 14.27 -23.57 -5.17
CA ARG A 10 13.75 -24.61 -4.26
C ARG A 10 12.84 -23.98 -3.21
N ILE A 11 11.81 -24.73 -2.80
CA ILE A 11 10.95 -24.33 -1.68
C ILE A 11 11.75 -24.43 -0.37
N ILE A 12 11.80 -23.34 0.40
CA ILE A 12 12.38 -23.29 1.74
C ILE A 12 11.32 -23.71 2.77
N TRP A 13 10.13 -23.11 2.68
CA TRP A 13 8.98 -23.47 3.48
C TRP A 13 7.69 -23.21 2.70
N LYS A 14 6.63 -23.88 3.14
CA LYS A 14 5.27 -23.72 2.62
C LYS A 14 4.32 -23.64 3.81
N THR A 15 3.44 -22.65 3.79
CA THR A 15 2.34 -22.50 4.75
C THR A 15 1.02 -22.55 4.00
N ASP A 16 0.20 -23.56 4.28
CA ASP A 16 -1.17 -23.61 3.81
C ASP A 16 -1.99 -22.56 4.59
N ARG A 17 -2.77 -21.74 3.86
CA ARG A 17 -3.58 -20.67 4.45
C ARG A 17 -5.04 -21.08 4.32
N ASP A 18 -5.74 -21.18 5.45
CA ASP A 18 -7.17 -21.48 5.50
C ASP A 18 -8.00 -20.20 5.35
N VAL A 19 -7.88 -19.60 4.16
CA VAL A 19 -8.59 -18.38 3.76
C VAL A 19 -9.00 -18.51 2.29
N PRO A 20 -10.05 -17.81 1.83
CA PRO A 20 -10.42 -17.74 0.42
C PRO A 20 -9.32 -17.10 -0.44
N ALA A 21 -9.59 -17.02 -1.75
CA ALA A 21 -8.72 -16.30 -2.67
C ALA A 21 -8.60 -14.82 -2.27
N SER A 22 -7.42 -14.26 -2.50
CA SER A 22 -7.15 -12.83 -2.32
C SER A 22 -6.19 -12.38 -3.42
N TRP A 23 -6.39 -11.15 -3.89
CA TRP A 23 -5.56 -10.49 -4.90
C TRP A 23 -4.49 -9.58 -4.25
N SER A 24 -4.53 -9.43 -2.94
CA SER A 24 -3.61 -8.63 -2.16
C SER A 24 -2.22 -9.28 -2.11
N SER A 25 -1.20 -8.52 -2.49
CA SER A 25 0.19 -8.96 -2.38
C SER A 25 0.68 -8.90 -0.93
N PRO A 26 1.49 -9.86 -0.47
CA PRO A 26 2.08 -9.81 0.86
C PRO A 26 3.13 -8.68 0.95
N ILE A 27 3.25 -8.05 2.12
CA ILE A 27 4.33 -7.09 2.41
C ILE A 27 5.30 -7.66 3.44
N ALA A 28 6.59 -7.37 3.27
CA ALA A 28 7.61 -7.69 4.26
C ALA A 28 7.92 -6.44 5.09
N VAL A 29 7.84 -6.56 6.42
CA VAL A 29 8.05 -5.44 7.34
C VAL A 29 9.06 -5.80 8.42
N ASN A 30 9.72 -4.79 8.96
CA ASN A 30 10.54 -4.91 10.17
C ASN A 30 9.96 -3.99 11.24
N THR A 31 9.46 -4.57 12.33
CA THR A 31 8.82 -3.80 13.41
C THR A 31 9.81 -3.24 14.42
N GLY A 32 11.11 -3.38 14.18
CA GLY A 32 12.16 -3.15 15.18
C GLY A 32 12.32 -4.33 16.14
N GLU A 33 11.22 -4.97 16.52
CA GLU A 33 11.22 -6.18 17.36
C GLU A 33 11.43 -7.46 16.55
N ARG A 34 10.79 -7.58 15.39
CA ARG A 34 10.89 -8.76 14.51
C ARG A 34 10.56 -8.43 13.06
N LYS A 35 11.08 -9.26 12.15
CA LYS A 35 10.65 -9.27 10.74
C LYS A 35 9.35 -10.05 10.61
N GLN A 36 8.44 -9.56 9.77
CA GLN A 36 7.14 -10.16 9.55
C GLN A 36 6.78 -10.12 8.06
N ILE A 37 6.06 -11.13 7.57
CA ILE A 37 5.31 -11.06 6.32
C ILE A 37 3.85 -10.83 6.67
N LEU A 38 3.30 -9.69 6.27
CA LEU A 38 1.89 -9.36 6.46
C LEU A 38 1.11 -9.70 5.21
N THR A 39 -0.05 -10.31 5.40
CA THR A 39 -0.96 -10.70 4.33
C THR A 39 -2.36 -10.24 4.69
N ALA A 40 -3.15 -9.88 3.68
CA ALA A 40 -4.58 -9.65 3.81
C ALA A 40 -5.32 -10.71 3.00
N ALA A 41 -6.36 -11.29 3.56
CA ALA A 41 -7.32 -12.15 2.87
C ALA A 41 -8.55 -12.33 3.77
N ASN A 42 -9.75 -12.31 3.21
CA ASN A 42 -10.97 -12.43 4.01
C ASN A 42 -10.94 -13.67 4.95
N PRO A 43 -11.23 -13.54 6.27
CA PRO A 43 -11.55 -12.30 6.99
C PRO A 43 -10.35 -11.67 7.74
N TRP A 44 -9.14 -12.12 7.46
CA TRP A 44 -7.96 -11.90 8.28
C TRP A 44 -6.90 -10.97 7.65
N VAL A 45 -6.34 -10.10 8.49
CA VAL A 45 -4.94 -9.72 8.34
C VAL A 45 -4.11 -10.71 9.14
N ILE A 46 -3.07 -11.29 8.51
CA ILE A 46 -2.24 -12.35 9.12
C ILE A 46 -0.78 -12.00 8.99
N SER A 47 -0.04 -12.18 10.08
CA SER A 47 1.41 -12.07 10.12
C SER A 47 2.09 -13.43 10.20
N TYR A 48 3.17 -13.58 9.46
CA TYR A 48 4.01 -14.77 9.46
C TYR A 48 5.48 -14.42 9.71
N ASN A 49 6.18 -15.35 10.36
CA ASN A 49 7.63 -15.29 10.46
C ASN A 49 8.25 -15.60 9.08
N PRO A 50 9.07 -14.69 8.51
CA PRO A 50 9.65 -14.86 7.18
C PRO A 50 10.61 -16.05 7.07
N ASP A 51 11.24 -16.47 8.18
CA ASP A 51 12.29 -17.49 8.15
C ASP A 51 11.70 -18.92 8.09
N ASN A 52 10.49 -19.13 8.60
CA ASN A 52 9.90 -20.47 8.71
C ASN A 52 8.41 -20.56 8.34
N GLY A 53 7.76 -19.45 7.98
CA GLY A 53 6.36 -19.41 7.58
C GLY A 53 5.35 -19.66 8.72
N VAL A 54 5.80 -19.69 9.98
CA VAL A 54 4.92 -19.85 11.14
C VAL A 54 4.09 -18.59 11.33
N GLU A 55 2.78 -18.76 11.51
CA GLU A 55 1.89 -17.67 11.84
C GLU A 55 2.23 -17.07 13.22
N LEU A 56 2.33 -15.75 13.27
CA LEU A 56 2.63 -15.00 14.50
C LEU A 56 1.36 -14.50 15.15
N TRP A 57 0.50 -13.84 14.37
CA TRP A 57 -0.79 -13.33 14.82
C TRP A 57 -1.75 -13.13 13.64
N ARG A 58 -3.04 -12.99 13.96
CA ARG A 58 -4.11 -12.65 13.01
C ARG A 58 -5.14 -11.69 13.62
N ALA A 59 -5.79 -10.88 12.80
CA ALA A 59 -6.90 -10.01 13.20
C ALA A 59 -8.06 -10.10 12.21
N HIS A 60 -9.29 -10.29 12.72
CA HIS A 60 -10.51 -10.43 11.93
C HIS A 60 -11.09 -9.06 11.56
N VAL A 61 -10.58 -8.45 10.50
CA VAL A 61 -10.88 -7.05 10.14
C VAL A 61 -11.19 -6.84 8.66
N LEU A 62 -11.36 -7.93 7.91
CA LEU A 62 -11.62 -7.89 6.47
C LEU A 62 -12.88 -8.68 6.14
N GLU A 63 -13.58 -8.24 5.11
CA GLU A 63 -14.67 -8.98 4.47
C GLU A 63 -14.57 -8.78 2.95
N GLY A 64 -15.37 -9.53 2.19
CA GLY A 64 -15.44 -9.38 0.73
C GLY A 64 -14.19 -9.80 -0.03
N ASP A 65 -13.98 -9.16 -1.17
CA ASP A 65 -12.88 -9.41 -2.11
C ASP A 65 -11.70 -8.49 -1.79
N VAL A 66 -10.60 -9.09 -1.33
CA VAL A 66 -9.45 -8.33 -0.81
C VAL A 66 -8.42 -8.13 -1.92
N ALA A 67 -8.41 -6.95 -2.54
CA ALA A 67 -7.42 -6.52 -3.53
C ALA A 67 -6.36 -5.54 -2.98
N PRO A 68 -6.69 -4.52 -2.15
CA PRO A 68 -5.72 -3.57 -1.65
C PRO A 68 -4.59 -4.24 -0.85
N ILE A 69 -3.37 -3.77 -1.05
CA ILE A 69 -2.17 -4.21 -0.33
C ILE A 69 -2.13 -3.50 1.03
N PRO A 70 -1.81 -4.20 2.14
CA PRO A 70 -1.63 -3.55 3.43
C PRO A 70 -0.55 -2.47 3.37
N ALA A 71 -0.77 -1.36 4.07
CA ALA A 71 0.27 -0.38 4.34
C ALA A 71 0.84 -0.58 5.75
N TYR A 72 2.12 -0.29 5.96
CA TYR A 72 2.76 -0.42 7.28
C TYR A 72 3.54 0.83 7.64
N GLY A 73 3.34 1.34 8.85
CA GLY A 73 4.05 2.50 9.38
C GLY A 73 3.95 2.56 10.90
N ASP A 74 5.06 2.89 11.56
CA ASP A 74 5.17 3.07 13.02
C ASP A 74 4.46 2.00 13.88
N GLY A 75 4.69 0.73 13.54
CA GLY A 75 4.14 -0.40 14.32
C GLY A 75 2.70 -0.78 13.99
N LEU A 76 2.01 -0.04 13.14
CA LEU A 76 0.65 -0.30 12.69
C LEU A 76 0.64 -0.85 11.25
N VAL A 77 -0.25 -1.82 11.01
CA VAL A 77 -0.66 -2.20 9.66
C VAL A 77 -2.05 -1.64 9.37
N PHE A 78 -2.21 -1.11 8.17
CA PHE A 78 -3.46 -0.54 7.67
C PHE A 78 -3.98 -1.39 6.52
N THR A 79 -5.24 -1.79 6.61
CA THR A 79 -5.94 -2.49 5.52
C THR A 79 -7.30 -1.85 5.32
N ALA A 80 -7.69 -1.66 4.07
CA ALA A 80 -8.97 -1.10 3.68
C ALA A 80 -9.53 -1.89 2.52
N VAL A 81 -10.83 -2.21 2.58
CA VAL A 81 -11.55 -2.96 1.54
C VAL A 81 -12.96 -2.41 1.46
N ASP A 82 -13.44 -2.15 0.24
CA ASP A 82 -14.81 -1.70 -0.01
C ASP A 82 -15.85 -2.65 0.60
N TYR A 83 -16.97 -2.09 1.08
CA TYR A 83 -18.01 -2.80 1.84
C TYR A 83 -17.53 -3.51 3.13
N SER A 84 -16.30 -3.25 3.57
CA SER A 84 -15.77 -3.73 4.85
C SER A 84 -15.37 -2.53 5.71
N GLN A 85 -14.09 -2.32 5.94
CA GLN A 85 -13.56 -1.22 6.76
C GLN A 85 -12.10 -0.94 6.41
N LEU A 86 -11.66 0.29 6.66
CA LEU A 86 -10.28 0.61 6.97
C LEU A 86 -10.01 0.25 8.43
N SER A 87 -8.89 -0.42 8.71
CA SER A 87 -8.47 -0.82 10.06
C SER A 87 -7.01 -0.55 10.30
N ALA A 88 -6.68 -0.09 11.51
CA ALA A 88 -5.32 -0.02 12.01
C ALA A 88 -5.11 -1.10 13.09
N VAL A 89 -4.17 -2.00 12.83
CA VAL A 89 -3.85 -3.11 13.74
C VAL A 89 -2.39 -3.00 14.18
N GLU A 90 -2.14 -3.05 15.48
CA GLU A 90 -0.79 -3.17 16.00
C GLU A 90 -0.16 -4.50 15.61
N THR A 91 1.10 -4.44 15.16
CA THR A 91 1.85 -5.60 14.67
C THR A 91 2.60 -6.37 15.77
N SER A 92 2.43 -5.93 17.01
CA SER A 92 2.86 -6.64 18.22
C SER A 92 1.89 -7.79 18.54
N GLY A 93 2.22 -8.60 19.55
CA GLY A 93 1.35 -9.68 20.01
C GLY A 93 1.55 -11.04 19.33
N SER A 94 0.64 -11.95 19.67
CA SER A 94 0.67 -13.36 19.28
C SER A 94 -0.73 -13.96 19.28
N GLY A 95 -1.02 -14.84 18.32
CA GLY A 95 -2.32 -15.51 18.21
C GLY A 95 -3.41 -14.63 17.60
N ASP A 96 -4.67 -14.86 17.97
CA ASP A 96 -5.76 -13.98 17.56
C ASP A 96 -5.71 -12.68 18.38
N VAL A 97 -5.47 -11.56 17.69
CA VAL A 97 -5.29 -10.25 18.30
C VAL A 97 -6.46 -9.29 18.01
N THR A 98 -7.55 -9.78 17.43
CA THR A 98 -8.71 -8.98 17.02
C THR A 98 -9.19 -8.03 18.12
N GLU A 99 -9.42 -8.55 19.32
CA GLU A 99 -9.94 -7.76 20.46
C GLU A 99 -8.90 -6.91 21.19
N THR A 100 -7.61 -7.07 20.87
CA THR A 100 -6.52 -6.53 21.69
C THR A 100 -5.60 -5.56 20.95
N HIS A 101 -5.48 -5.69 19.63
CA HIS A 101 -4.51 -4.96 18.83
C HIS A 101 -5.15 -4.13 17.70
N VAL A 102 -6.46 -4.26 17.45
CA VAL A 102 -7.19 -3.28 16.64
C VAL A 102 -7.23 -1.96 17.41
N ARG A 103 -6.73 -0.88 16.80
CA ARG A 103 -6.63 0.44 17.46
C ARG A 103 -7.75 1.37 17.08
N TRP A 104 -8.09 1.38 15.81
CA TRP A 104 -9.20 2.14 15.28
C TRP A 104 -9.64 1.55 13.94
N THR A 105 -10.88 1.85 13.57
CA THR A 105 -11.50 1.46 12.31
C THR A 105 -12.24 2.65 11.72
N PHE A 106 -12.50 2.60 10.42
CA PHE A 106 -13.26 3.58 9.65
C PHE A 106 -13.98 2.86 8.51
N ASP A 107 -15.23 3.22 8.21
CA ASP A 107 -16.11 2.44 7.33
C ASP A 107 -16.79 3.28 6.24
N GLU A 108 -16.35 4.53 6.04
CA GLU A 108 -16.82 5.40 4.96
C GLU A 108 -15.78 5.44 3.82
N GLU A 109 -16.22 5.69 2.58
CA GLU A 109 -15.37 5.91 1.40
C GLU A 109 -14.12 5.01 1.31
N LEU A 110 -14.33 3.74 0.93
CA LEU A 110 -13.30 2.70 0.94
C LEU A 110 -12.82 2.33 -0.48
N PRO A 111 -11.58 1.85 -0.64
CA PRO A 111 -11.07 1.40 -1.93
C PRO A 111 -11.54 0.00 -2.30
N ASP A 112 -11.83 -0.19 -3.58
CA ASP A 112 -11.95 -1.53 -4.17
C ASP A 112 -10.55 -2.06 -4.59
N ILE A 113 -9.77 -1.24 -5.29
CA ILE A 113 -8.48 -1.64 -5.89
C ILE A 113 -7.24 -0.97 -5.28
N PRO A 114 -7.16 0.38 -5.20
CA PRO A 114 -5.92 1.05 -4.87
C PRO A 114 -5.55 0.85 -3.40
N SER A 115 -4.26 0.70 -3.14
CA SER A 115 -3.75 0.43 -1.79
C SER A 115 -3.56 1.73 -1.01
N PRO A 116 -3.75 1.74 0.32
CA PRO A 116 -3.33 2.87 1.16
C PRO A 116 -1.80 3.04 1.15
N VAL A 117 -1.33 4.22 1.57
CA VAL A 117 0.10 4.49 1.81
C VAL A 117 0.29 5.30 3.09
N THR A 118 1.37 5.03 3.82
CA THR A 118 1.67 5.70 5.09
C THR A 118 3.17 5.91 5.28
N ASP A 119 3.54 6.96 6.03
CA ASP A 119 4.88 7.16 6.59
C ASP A 119 4.93 6.87 8.11
N GLY A 120 3.84 6.35 8.68
CA GLY A 120 3.65 6.11 10.12
C GLY A 120 3.13 7.31 10.91
N LYS A 121 3.12 8.51 10.32
CA LYS A 121 2.47 9.70 10.89
C LYS A 121 1.14 9.98 10.19
N TYR A 122 1.14 9.94 8.87
CA TYR A 122 -0.02 10.17 8.03
C TYR A 122 -0.38 8.88 7.29
N LEU A 123 -1.67 8.66 7.10
CA LEU A 123 -2.19 7.60 6.25
C LEU A 123 -3.02 8.26 5.15
N PHE A 124 -2.64 8.00 3.90
CA PHE A 124 -3.41 8.40 2.74
C PHE A 124 -4.15 7.20 2.16
N LEU A 125 -5.46 7.36 1.95
CA LEU A 125 -6.35 6.37 1.39
C LEU A 125 -7.03 6.95 0.14
N PRO A 126 -6.59 6.59 -1.07
CA PRO A 126 -7.37 6.84 -2.27
C PRO A 126 -8.45 5.76 -2.41
N THR A 127 -9.63 6.14 -2.87
CA THR A 127 -10.70 5.19 -3.22
C THR A 127 -10.76 4.99 -4.73
N SER A 128 -11.39 3.88 -5.16
CA SER A 128 -11.58 3.62 -6.58
C SER A 128 -12.53 4.61 -7.26
N TYR A 129 -13.35 5.32 -6.48
CA TYR A 129 -14.45 6.16 -6.95
C TYR A 129 -14.16 7.67 -6.85
N GLY A 130 -12.88 8.03 -6.67
CA GLY A 130 -12.43 9.41 -6.72
C GLY A 130 -12.44 10.16 -5.39
N TYR A 131 -12.66 9.49 -4.26
CA TYR A 131 -12.43 10.11 -2.96
C TYR A 131 -10.98 9.90 -2.50
N MET A 132 -10.44 10.93 -1.86
CA MET A 132 -9.09 10.95 -1.31
C MET A 132 -9.20 11.33 0.15
N LEU A 133 -8.65 10.48 1.03
CA LEU A 133 -8.74 10.66 2.46
C LEU A 133 -7.36 10.72 3.08
N MET A 134 -7.20 11.58 4.08
CA MET A 134 -5.99 11.69 4.87
C MET A 134 -6.31 11.56 6.35
N PHE A 135 -5.53 10.73 7.03
CA PHE A 135 -5.71 10.47 8.46
C PHE A 135 -4.41 10.72 9.23
N ASP A 136 -4.55 11.03 10.52
CA ASP A 136 -3.52 10.71 11.49
C ASP A 136 -3.43 9.18 11.59
N ALA A 137 -2.28 8.62 11.25
CA ALA A 137 -2.10 7.18 11.18
C ALA A 137 -2.28 6.49 12.54
N LYS A 138 -2.04 7.20 13.66
CA LYS A 138 -2.09 6.63 15.00
C LYS A 138 -3.48 6.69 15.60
N THR A 139 -4.18 7.81 15.43
CA THR A 139 -5.47 8.04 16.07
C THR A 139 -6.65 7.68 15.18
N GLY A 140 -6.46 7.62 13.86
CA GLY A 140 -7.55 7.49 12.90
C GLY A 140 -8.35 8.79 12.70
N GLU A 141 -7.86 9.92 13.23
CA GLU A 141 -8.48 11.21 12.97
C GLU A 141 -8.39 11.55 11.48
N ASN A 142 -9.55 11.71 10.82
CA ASN A 142 -9.62 12.17 9.44
C ASN A 142 -9.31 13.68 9.40
N PHE A 143 -8.24 14.06 8.72
CA PHE A 143 -7.89 15.45 8.49
C PHE A 143 -8.73 16.06 7.36
N TRP A 144 -8.93 15.30 6.29
CA TRP A 144 -9.74 15.72 5.16
C TRP A 144 -10.20 14.52 4.33
N THR A 145 -11.32 14.73 3.65
CA THR A 145 -11.88 13.87 2.60
C THR A 145 -12.27 14.77 1.44
N GLU A 146 -11.68 14.53 0.27
CA GLU A 146 -11.86 15.38 -0.91
C GLU A 146 -12.16 14.54 -2.15
N GLU A 147 -13.06 15.04 -2.99
CA GLU A 147 -13.42 14.40 -4.25
C GLU A 147 -12.51 14.90 -5.39
N ILE A 148 -11.77 13.98 -6.00
CA ILE A 148 -11.04 14.17 -7.24
C ILE A 148 -11.69 13.27 -8.27
N ARG A 149 -12.36 13.90 -9.25
CA ARG A 149 -13.00 13.16 -10.35
C ARG A 149 -11.98 12.32 -11.10
N GLY A 150 -12.14 11.00 -11.02
CA GLY A 150 -11.31 10.01 -11.70
C GLY A 150 -11.60 8.62 -11.14
N ASP A 151 -11.32 7.60 -11.94
CA ASP A 151 -11.35 6.21 -11.49
C ASP A 151 -9.92 5.78 -11.17
N PHE A 152 -9.71 5.17 -10.00
CA PHE A 152 -8.35 4.86 -9.53
C PHE A 152 -8.15 3.37 -9.33
N TRP A 153 -7.27 2.80 -10.16
CA TRP A 153 -6.78 1.42 -10.01
C TRP A 153 -5.31 1.40 -9.60
N SER A 154 -4.57 2.46 -9.93
CA SER A 154 -3.19 2.62 -9.49
C SER A 154 -3.13 2.99 -8.01
N SER A 155 -2.12 2.49 -7.31
CA SER A 155 -1.87 2.86 -5.92
C SER A 155 -1.01 4.13 -5.83
N PRO A 156 -1.15 4.92 -4.76
CA PRO A 156 -0.41 6.15 -4.57
C PRO A 156 1.05 5.88 -4.24
N ILE A 157 1.91 6.84 -4.58
CA ILE A 157 3.33 6.81 -4.24
C ILE A 157 3.69 8.10 -3.51
N VAL A 158 4.33 7.97 -2.36
CA VAL A 158 4.80 9.09 -1.55
C VAL A 158 6.28 9.33 -1.79
N ILE A 159 6.65 10.57 -2.14
CA ILE A 159 8.04 11.01 -2.29
C ILE A 159 8.21 12.36 -1.62
N GLY A 160 8.96 12.36 -0.52
CA GLY A 160 9.09 13.54 0.33
C GLY A 160 7.72 13.96 0.87
N ASP A 161 7.29 15.15 0.50
CA ASP A 161 6.03 15.77 0.91
C ASP A 161 4.92 15.66 -0.15
N LYS A 162 5.07 14.78 -1.14
CA LYS A 162 4.14 14.66 -2.27
C LYS A 162 3.59 13.26 -2.42
N ILE A 163 2.33 13.20 -2.82
CA ILE A 163 1.63 12.00 -3.27
C ILE A 163 1.50 12.09 -4.78
N PHE A 164 1.86 11.03 -5.48
CA PHE A 164 1.61 10.84 -6.90
C PHE A 164 0.54 9.76 -7.06
N LEU A 165 -0.56 10.08 -7.73
CA LEU A 165 -1.65 9.16 -7.96
C LEU A 165 -2.17 9.30 -9.39
N THR A 166 -2.23 8.19 -10.13
CA THR A 166 -2.60 8.19 -11.54
C THR A 166 -3.98 7.53 -11.72
N ASP A 167 -4.91 8.21 -12.37
CA ASP A 167 -6.21 7.64 -12.71
C ASP A 167 -6.13 6.72 -13.94
N THR A 168 -7.23 6.00 -14.22
CA THR A 168 -7.33 5.03 -15.32
C THR A 168 -7.17 5.66 -16.71
N GLU A 169 -7.43 6.97 -16.85
CA GLU A 169 -7.28 7.72 -18.10
C GLU A 169 -5.87 8.31 -18.26
N GLY A 170 -4.96 8.01 -17.32
CA GLY A 170 -3.55 8.39 -17.39
C GLY A 170 -3.26 9.81 -16.92
N LYS A 171 -4.19 10.43 -16.20
CA LYS A 171 -3.95 11.71 -15.53
C LYS A 171 -3.37 11.45 -14.14
N THR A 172 -2.23 12.05 -13.88
CA THR A 172 -1.53 11.99 -12.59
C THR A 172 -1.80 13.26 -11.80
N TYR A 173 -2.29 13.08 -10.58
CA TYR A 173 -2.46 14.12 -9.59
C TYR A 173 -1.26 14.12 -8.63
N ILE A 174 -0.73 15.31 -8.35
CA ILE A 174 0.35 15.52 -7.39
C ILE A 174 -0.25 16.28 -6.22
N LEU A 175 -0.38 15.62 -5.07
CA LEU A 175 -0.95 16.21 -3.86
C LEU A 175 0.13 16.44 -2.81
N LYS A 176 -0.10 17.39 -1.91
CA LYS A 176 0.67 17.50 -0.68
C LYS A 176 0.36 16.32 0.25
N PHE A 177 1.39 15.68 0.78
CA PHE A 177 1.25 14.60 1.76
C PHE A 177 1.24 15.19 3.18
N GLY A 178 0.05 15.37 3.73
CA GLY A 178 -0.13 15.90 5.08
C GLY A 178 -1.55 16.37 5.39
N PRO A 179 -1.75 17.03 6.54
CA PRO A 179 -3.06 17.32 7.11
C PRO A 179 -3.79 18.47 6.40
N GLU A 180 -3.15 19.13 5.45
CA GLU A 180 -3.74 20.16 4.61
C GLU A 180 -3.91 19.61 3.20
N TYR A 181 -5.13 19.68 2.68
CA TYR A 181 -5.40 19.34 1.30
C TYR A 181 -4.85 20.41 0.36
N GLU A 182 -4.02 19.99 -0.60
CA GLU A 182 -3.48 20.86 -1.64
C GLU A 182 -3.11 20.03 -2.88
N ILE A 183 -3.63 20.39 -4.05
CA ILE A 183 -3.15 19.89 -5.34
C ILE A 183 -1.97 20.77 -5.77
N LEU A 184 -0.79 20.16 -5.85
CA LEU A 184 0.46 20.80 -6.26
C LEU A 184 0.61 20.83 -7.79
N GLY A 185 -0.04 19.91 -8.49
CA GLY A 185 -0.02 19.87 -9.94
C GLY A 185 -0.73 18.66 -10.52
N GLU A 186 -0.88 18.68 -11.85
CA GLU A 186 -1.49 17.63 -12.63
C GLU A 186 -0.67 17.40 -13.91
N ALA A 187 -0.64 16.16 -14.40
CA ALA A 187 0.01 15.80 -15.65
C ALA A 187 -0.77 14.72 -16.39
N GLU A 188 -0.92 14.87 -17.70
CA GLU A 188 -1.60 13.88 -18.55
C GLU A 188 -0.57 13.10 -19.37
N LEU A 189 -0.65 11.77 -19.33
CA LEU A 189 0.20 10.90 -20.15
C LEU A 189 -0.25 10.84 -21.62
N GLY A 190 -1.54 11.09 -21.85
CA GLY A 190 -2.19 10.97 -23.17
C GLY A 190 -2.63 9.55 -23.53
N GLU A 191 -2.62 8.64 -22.56
CA GLU A 191 -3.02 7.25 -22.73
C GLU A 191 -3.45 6.65 -21.39
N LYS A 192 -4.35 5.65 -21.41
CA LYS A 192 -4.83 4.94 -20.23
C LYS A 192 -3.72 4.26 -19.44
N VAL A 193 -3.86 4.26 -18.11
CA VAL A 193 -2.93 3.67 -17.16
C VAL A 193 -3.68 2.92 -16.08
N VAL A 194 -3.43 1.62 -15.95
CA VAL A 194 -4.01 0.78 -14.87
C VAL A 194 -2.96 0.25 -13.91
N THR A 195 -1.73 0.78 -13.99
CA THR A 195 -0.59 0.35 -13.19
C THR A 195 -0.03 1.48 -12.34
N THR A 196 0.40 1.17 -11.13
CA THR A 196 1.18 2.07 -10.29
C THR A 196 2.51 2.46 -10.98
N PRO A 197 2.82 3.77 -11.15
CA PRO A 197 4.11 4.22 -11.64
C PRO A 197 5.29 3.66 -10.84
N ALA A 198 6.48 3.59 -11.41
CA ALA A 198 7.70 3.22 -10.68
C ALA A 198 8.65 4.42 -10.66
N PHE A 199 9.09 4.80 -9.46
CA PHE A 199 10.09 5.84 -9.29
C PHE A 199 11.46 5.20 -9.08
N VAL A 200 12.42 5.59 -9.91
CA VAL A 200 13.79 5.09 -9.87
C VAL A 200 14.74 6.25 -10.11
N GLU A 201 15.58 6.54 -9.12
CA GLU A 201 16.49 7.69 -9.13
C GLU A 201 15.73 8.99 -9.47
N ASN A 202 16.12 9.67 -10.56
CA ASN A 202 15.52 10.91 -11.04
C ASN A 202 14.49 10.69 -12.17
N ARG A 203 13.88 9.49 -12.21
CA ARG A 203 12.98 9.06 -13.28
C ARG A 203 11.70 8.42 -12.74
N ILE A 204 10.64 8.57 -13.52
CA ILE A 204 9.35 7.92 -13.38
C ILE A 204 9.17 7.02 -14.58
N VAL A 205 8.91 5.73 -14.35
CA VAL A 205 8.55 4.77 -15.37
C VAL A 205 7.06 4.48 -15.25
N ILE A 206 6.32 4.70 -16.34
CA ILE A 206 4.86 4.52 -16.37
C ILE A 206 4.50 3.56 -17.49
N ARG A 207 3.79 2.49 -17.17
CA ARG A 207 3.24 1.56 -18.15
C ARG A 207 1.83 2.03 -18.54
N GLY A 208 1.69 2.60 -19.73
CA GLY A 208 0.40 2.84 -20.37
C GLY A 208 -0.18 1.56 -20.97
N GLU A 209 -1.27 1.66 -21.71
CA GLU A 209 -1.89 0.51 -22.38
C GLU A 209 -1.02 -0.05 -23.53
N GLU A 210 -0.41 0.82 -24.33
CA GLU A 210 0.38 0.54 -25.53
C GLU A 210 1.86 0.81 -25.29
N ASN A 211 2.21 1.80 -24.46
CA ASN A 211 3.58 2.27 -24.31
C ASN A 211 4.17 2.08 -22.90
N LEU A 212 5.51 2.15 -22.83
CA LEU A 212 6.26 2.30 -21.58
C LEU A 212 7.00 3.64 -21.62
N TYR A 213 6.66 4.54 -20.71
CA TYR A 213 7.19 5.89 -20.63
C TYR A 213 8.29 5.98 -19.59
N CYS A 214 9.31 6.80 -19.86
CA CYS A 214 10.35 7.17 -18.91
C CYS A 214 10.44 8.69 -18.85
N ILE A 215 9.91 9.26 -17.77
CA ILE A 215 9.86 10.71 -17.54
C ILE A 215 10.95 11.08 -16.54
N GLY A 216 11.80 12.05 -16.86
CA GLY A 216 12.88 12.48 -15.99
C GLY A 216 13.88 13.36 -16.74
N SER A 217 14.91 13.82 -16.04
CA SER A 217 15.97 14.61 -16.70
C SER A 217 16.70 13.77 -17.76
N LYS A 218 17.06 14.38 -18.89
CA LYS A 218 17.77 13.70 -19.99
C LYS A 218 19.15 13.17 -19.58
N GLU A 219 19.75 13.74 -18.54
CA GLU A 219 21.09 13.38 -18.09
C GLU A 219 21.03 12.19 -17.14
N TRP A 220 21.52 11.05 -17.60
CA TRP A 220 21.91 9.95 -16.73
C TRP A 220 23.19 10.37 -16.01
N GLN A 221 23.08 10.91 -14.79
CA GLN A 221 24.24 11.10 -13.95
C GLN A 221 24.62 9.73 -13.38
N SER A 222 25.53 9.03 -14.07
CA SER A 222 26.21 7.90 -13.46
C SER A 222 27.07 8.46 -12.35
N ASP A 223 26.59 8.43 -11.10
CA ASP A 223 27.49 8.55 -9.97
C ASP A 223 28.41 7.34 -10.02
N THR A 224 29.57 7.54 -10.64
CA THR A 224 30.72 6.67 -10.43
C THR A 224 30.93 6.62 -8.93
N MET A 225 30.58 5.50 -8.31
CA MET A 225 31.12 5.11 -7.01
C MET A 225 32.65 5.06 -7.17
N SER A 226 33.30 6.19 -6.97
CA SER A 226 34.72 6.23 -6.71
C SER A 226 34.91 5.58 -5.34
N ALA A 227 35.38 4.33 -5.36
CA ALA A 227 35.98 3.72 -4.19
C ALA A 227 37.11 4.63 -3.69
N GLN A 228 37.02 5.05 -2.44
CA GLN A 228 38.17 5.42 -1.62
C GLN A 228 38.41 4.33 -0.59
#